data_AF-A0AAU2GYI2-F1
#
_entry.id   AF-A0AAU2GYI2-F1
#
_cell.length_a   1.000
_cell.length_b   1.000
_cell.length_c   1.000
_cell.angle_alpha   90.00
_cell.angle_beta   90.00
_cell.angle_gamma   90.00
#
_symmetry.space_group_name_H-M   'P 1'
#
loop_
_entity.id
_entity.type
_entity.pdbx_description
1 polymer ?
#
loop_
_entity_poly.entity_id
_entity_poly.type
_entity_poly.pdbx_seq_one_letter_code
_entity_poly.pdbx_strand_id
1 'polypeptide(L)'
;MAKTSGRTRGRRAALRLAAVAAAAALVGTGASAFAADNPTPSAKASVKAAAAKAAAHAAAKGAKHGVTKADDPNGAYPVFPLIGVDRSGNSYAYLPDFEGGFSPKMQLDEGQGGLKNGAQVDNDADGVADGLWKWDTKGTMTYEPYVELENTTVGGGWNTYNTLLSPGNLGGAGAGDLLGRDSSGNLYLYLGYGTGKLTSRYLVGGGWGQYTALAGNGDLTGDGKADIVARGGDGTLWLYKGTGNYKAPFEGRTKIGGGWNTYNALVSSGDVDLDGTTDLLGRDAAGALWLYKGTGNAASPYKPRVKIGNGGWNTYRLLF
;
A
#
# COMPACT_ATOMS: atom_id res chain seq x y z
N MET A 1 39.83 51.94 26.48
CA MET A 1 39.81 51.99 25.00
C MET A 1 38.58 51.23 24.52
N ALA A 2 37.64 51.93 23.89
CA ALA A 2 36.49 51.36 23.22
C ALA A 2 36.76 51.35 21.70
N LYS A 3 36.44 50.24 21.01
CA LYS A 3 36.04 50.23 19.59
C LYS A 3 35.08 49.06 19.35
N THR A 4 33.93 49.41 18.78
CA THR A 4 32.85 48.59 18.25
C THR A 4 33.08 48.23 16.77
N SER A 5 32.31 47.25 16.26
CA SER A 5 32.07 46.82 14.85
C SER A 5 32.48 45.35 14.63
N GLY A 6 31.66 44.43 14.10
CA GLY A 6 30.42 44.55 13.36
C GLY A 6 29.61 43.24 13.33
N ARG A 7 28.43 43.34 12.72
CA ARG A 7 27.28 42.42 12.80
C ARG A 7 26.95 41.91 11.39
N THR A 8 26.92 40.59 11.17
CA THR A 8 26.18 39.92 10.07
C THR A 8 25.99 38.44 10.41
N ARG A 9 24.83 38.04 10.97
CA ARG A 9 23.76 37.31 10.24
C ARG A 9 24.26 36.22 9.27
N GLY A 10 24.32 34.98 9.76
CA GLY A 10 24.17 33.76 8.95
C GLY A 10 22.86 33.07 9.34
N ARG A 11 21.80 33.33 8.57
CA ARG A 11 20.44 32.80 8.75
C ARG A 11 20.25 31.73 7.67
N ARG A 12 19.67 30.59 8.07
CA ARG A 12 18.84 29.63 7.28
C ARG A 12 19.56 28.51 6.52
N ALA A 13 19.16 27.29 6.87
CA ALA A 13 18.41 26.44 5.94
C ALA A 13 17.33 25.68 6.73
N ALA A 14 16.23 26.37 7.07
CA ALA A 14 14.97 25.69 7.32
C ALA A 14 14.44 25.28 5.94
N LEU A 15 14.42 23.98 5.64
CA LEU A 15 13.74 23.48 4.44
C LEU A 15 12.26 23.85 4.57
N ARG A 16 11.83 24.77 3.72
CA ARG A 16 10.42 25.09 3.53
C ARG A 16 9.82 24.00 2.66
N LEU A 17 8.96 23.15 3.24
CA LEU A 17 8.01 22.38 2.44
C LEU A 17 7.08 23.40 1.74
N ALA A 18 7.28 23.62 0.45
CA ALA A 18 6.32 24.36 -0.34
C ALA A 18 5.14 23.43 -0.64
N ALA A 19 4.10 23.50 0.19
CA ALA A 19 2.81 22.92 -0.14
C ALA A 19 2.21 23.71 -1.31
N VAL A 20 2.18 23.13 -2.50
CA VAL A 20 1.35 23.64 -3.60
C VAL A 20 -0.08 23.16 -3.34
N ALA A 21 -0.87 24.00 -2.70
CA ALA A 21 -2.31 23.80 -2.59
C ALA A 21 -2.96 24.13 -3.94
N ALA A 22 -3.26 23.12 -4.75
CA ALA A 22 -4.17 23.27 -5.87
C ALA A 22 -5.61 23.25 -5.33
N ALA A 23 -6.19 24.43 -5.16
CA ALA A 23 -7.63 24.59 -4.93
C ALA A 23 -8.37 24.35 -6.25
N ALA A 24 -9.15 23.27 -6.33
CA ALA A 24 -10.13 23.09 -7.39
C ALA A 24 -11.52 23.25 -6.76
N ALA A 25 -12.11 24.43 -6.93
CA ALA A 25 -13.53 24.65 -6.68
C ALA A 25 -14.31 24.14 -7.90
N LEU A 26 -15.23 23.21 -7.70
CA LEU A 26 -16.15 22.76 -8.74
C LEU A 26 -17.55 23.31 -8.43
N VAL A 27 -17.96 24.36 -9.15
CA VAL A 27 -19.36 24.79 -9.25
C VAL A 27 -19.93 24.14 -10.51
N GLY A 28 -21.01 23.37 -10.36
CA GLY A 28 -21.68 22.71 -11.47
C GLY A 28 -22.53 23.64 -12.32
N THR A 29 -22.71 23.30 -13.60
CA THR A 29 -23.99 22.93 -14.25
C THR A 29 -23.80 22.99 -15.78
N GLY A 30 -24.48 22.10 -16.51
CA GLY A 30 -24.78 22.33 -17.93
C GLY A 30 -24.14 21.35 -18.92
N ALA A 31 -24.93 20.95 -19.90
CA ALA A 31 -24.71 19.87 -20.84
C ALA A 31 -23.60 20.09 -21.89
N SER A 32 -23.02 18.96 -22.32
CA SER A 32 -22.47 18.62 -23.64
C SER A 32 -21.64 19.66 -24.40
N ALA A 33 -20.31 19.46 -24.41
CA ALA A 33 -19.47 19.71 -25.59
C ALA A 33 -18.22 18.82 -25.52
N PHE A 34 -17.97 18.05 -26.57
CA PHE A 34 -16.69 17.38 -26.79
C PHE A 34 -15.61 18.46 -26.97
N ALA A 35 -14.70 18.57 -26.01
CA ALA A 35 -13.44 19.29 -26.17
C ALA A 35 -12.31 18.27 -26.08
N ALA A 36 -11.65 18.05 -27.21
CA ALA A 36 -10.36 17.38 -27.27
C ALA A 36 -9.30 18.24 -26.55
N ASP A 37 -8.33 17.54 -25.97
CA ASP A 37 -7.04 18.01 -25.48
C ASP A 37 -7.02 19.04 -24.35
N ASN A 38 -7.16 18.53 -23.13
CA ASN A 38 -6.21 18.89 -22.08
C ASN A 38 -5.38 17.63 -21.78
N PRO A 39 -4.04 17.67 -21.79
CA PRO A 39 -3.28 16.56 -21.27
C PRO A 39 -3.68 16.38 -19.80
N THR A 40 -4.37 15.27 -19.53
CA THR A 40 -4.54 14.75 -18.17
C THR A 40 -3.20 14.88 -17.46
N PRO A 41 -3.14 15.35 -16.19
CA PRO A 41 -1.89 15.32 -15.44
C PRO A 41 -1.25 13.95 -15.64
N SER A 42 -0.03 13.89 -16.15
CA SER A 42 0.63 12.61 -16.44
C SER A 42 0.44 11.69 -15.24
N ALA A 43 0.02 10.44 -15.43
CA ALA A 43 -0.42 9.54 -14.36
C ALA A 43 0.51 9.41 -13.13
N LYS A 44 1.80 9.73 -13.29
CA LYS A 44 2.79 9.84 -12.20
C LYS A 44 2.45 10.96 -11.19
N ALA A 45 1.86 12.06 -11.65
CA ALA A 45 1.50 13.21 -10.84
C ALA A 45 0.24 12.99 -9.98
N SER A 46 -0.70 12.14 -10.44
CA SER A 46 -1.96 11.87 -9.72
C SER A 46 -1.77 10.93 -8.53
N VAL A 47 -0.98 9.84 -8.67
CA VAL A 47 -0.62 8.94 -7.56
C VAL A 47 0.29 9.65 -6.53
N LYS A 48 1.19 10.52 -6.99
CA LYS A 48 1.98 11.36 -6.10
C LYS A 48 1.13 12.37 -5.33
N ALA A 49 0.22 13.08 -6.01
CA ALA A 49 -0.67 14.04 -5.36
C ALA A 49 -1.61 13.35 -4.36
N ALA A 50 -2.00 12.11 -4.67
CA ALA A 50 -2.74 11.21 -3.83
C ALA A 50 -2.02 10.89 -2.51
N ALA A 51 -0.81 10.35 -2.62
CA ALA A 51 0.04 10.01 -1.49
C ALA A 51 0.43 11.25 -0.65
N ALA A 52 0.77 12.37 -1.30
CA ALA A 52 1.09 13.63 -0.63
C ALA A 52 -0.11 14.28 0.09
N LYS A 53 -1.33 14.16 -0.48
CA LYS A 53 -2.54 14.61 0.21
C LYS A 53 -2.81 13.78 1.45
N ALA A 54 -2.46 12.49 1.43
CA ALA A 54 -2.62 11.63 2.57
C ALA A 54 -1.71 12.03 3.73
N ALA A 55 -0.42 12.19 3.45
CA ALA A 55 0.54 12.69 4.43
C ALA A 55 0.16 14.08 4.99
N ALA A 56 -0.29 15.00 4.14
CA ALA A 56 -0.65 16.36 4.56
C ALA A 56 -1.90 16.42 5.46
N HIS A 57 -2.92 15.60 5.19
CA HIS A 57 -4.13 15.58 6.01
C HIS A 57 -3.89 14.93 7.38
N ALA A 58 -3.06 13.88 7.42
CA ALA A 58 -2.64 13.24 8.64
C ALA A 58 -1.93 14.19 9.62
N ALA A 59 -1.01 15.00 9.09
CA ALA A 59 -0.32 16.04 9.85
C ALA A 59 -1.29 17.10 10.41
N ALA A 60 -2.43 17.36 9.74
CA ALA A 60 -3.41 18.36 10.16
C ALA A 60 -4.41 17.88 11.23
N LYS A 61 -4.71 16.58 11.28
CA LYS A 61 -5.67 15.99 12.23
C LYS A 61 -5.09 15.70 13.62
N GLY A 62 -3.77 15.86 13.81
CA GLY A 62 -3.12 15.54 15.09
C GLY A 62 -3.17 14.05 15.40
N ALA A 63 -2.98 13.21 14.38
CA ALA A 63 -2.91 11.77 14.53
C ALA A 63 -1.88 11.38 15.61
N LYS A 64 -2.18 10.33 16.39
CA LYS A 64 -1.29 9.87 17.48
C LYS A 64 0.03 9.30 16.94
N HIS A 65 0.03 8.85 15.69
CA HIS A 65 1.18 8.45 14.90
C HIS A 65 1.11 9.25 13.60
N GLY A 66 2.02 10.19 13.39
CA GLY A 66 2.11 10.92 12.13
C GLY A 66 2.62 10.03 11.00
N VAL A 67 2.32 10.39 9.76
CA VAL A 67 2.89 9.78 8.54
C VAL A 67 4.29 10.34 8.29
N THR A 68 5.07 10.44 9.37
CA THR A 68 6.43 10.95 9.32
C THR A 68 7.34 9.92 9.93
N LYS A 69 8.53 9.79 9.35
CA LYS A 69 9.62 8.96 9.89
C LYS A 69 9.99 9.25 11.35
N ALA A 70 9.59 10.41 11.89
CA ALA A 70 9.81 10.72 13.30
C ALA A 70 8.79 10.05 14.24
N ASP A 71 7.56 9.85 13.76
CA ASP A 71 6.46 9.26 14.51
C ASP A 71 6.32 7.74 14.25
N ASP A 72 6.79 7.28 13.09
CA ASP A 72 6.90 5.88 12.70
C ASP A 72 8.26 5.60 12.04
N PRO A 73 9.33 5.40 12.83
CA PRO A 73 10.69 5.27 12.30
C PRO A 73 10.92 3.99 11.48
N ASN A 74 9.97 3.06 11.51
CA ASN A 74 10.07 1.77 10.82
C ASN A 74 9.10 1.64 9.65
N GLY A 75 8.25 2.65 9.37
CA GLY A 75 7.19 2.55 8.37
C GLY A 75 6.20 1.41 8.69
N ALA A 76 5.94 1.19 9.98
CA ALA A 76 5.03 0.17 10.50
C ALA A 76 3.55 0.45 10.14
N TYR A 77 3.16 1.70 9.92
CA TYR A 77 1.77 2.10 9.65
C TYR A 77 1.67 2.89 8.35
N PRO A 78 1.97 2.27 7.19
CA PRO A 78 1.91 2.95 5.91
C PRO A 78 0.49 3.43 5.61
N VAL A 79 0.36 4.49 4.82
CA VAL A 79 -0.94 5.05 4.42
C VAL A 79 -0.99 5.11 2.90
N PHE A 80 -1.41 4.02 2.28
CA PHE A 80 -1.39 3.90 0.82
C PHE A 80 -2.77 4.15 0.21
N PRO A 81 -2.85 4.71 -1.02
CA PRO A 81 -4.09 4.70 -1.77
C PRO A 81 -4.53 3.27 -2.06
N LEU A 82 -5.83 3.01 -2.10
CA LEU A 82 -6.34 1.77 -2.68
C LEU A 82 -6.37 1.92 -4.20
N ILE A 83 -5.69 1.03 -4.91
CA ILE A 83 -5.62 1.03 -6.37
C ILE A 83 -6.48 -0.10 -6.93
N GLY A 84 -7.36 0.23 -7.87
CA GLY A 84 -8.18 -0.73 -8.60
C GLY A 84 -7.89 -0.72 -10.08
N VAL A 85 -7.80 -1.88 -10.71
CA VAL A 85 -7.71 -1.99 -12.18
C VAL A 85 -8.92 -2.75 -12.71
N ASP A 86 -9.69 -2.11 -13.60
CA ASP A 86 -10.92 -2.66 -14.17
C ASP A 86 -10.64 -3.68 -15.28
N ARG A 87 -11.68 -4.32 -15.80
CA ARG A 87 -11.52 -5.33 -16.88
C ARG A 87 -11.09 -4.75 -18.22
N SER A 88 -11.28 -3.45 -18.44
CA SER A 88 -10.85 -2.72 -19.64
C SER A 88 -9.38 -2.30 -19.57
N GLY A 89 -8.72 -2.47 -18.41
CA GLY A 89 -7.34 -2.07 -18.20
C GLY A 89 -7.19 -0.62 -17.74
N ASN A 90 -8.27 0.02 -17.30
CA ASN A 90 -8.19 1.33 -16.65
C ASN A 90 -7.85 1.14 -15.17
N SER A 91 -6.98 1.99 -14.65
CA SER A 91 -6.59 1.99 -13.24
C SER A 91 -7.07 3.25 -12.54
N TYR A 92 -7.42 3.08 -11.27
CA TYR A 92 -7.99 4.13 -10.44
C TYR A 92 -7.38 4.08 -9.04
N ALA A 93 -7.14 5.26 -8.46
CA ALA A 93 -6.80 5.40 -7.04
C ALA A 93 -8.00 5.90 -6.24
N TYR A 94 -8.01 5.49 -4.99
CA TYR A 94 -8.91 5.91 -3.93
C TYR A 94 -8.05 6.28 -2.74
N LEU A 95 -8.07 7.54 -2.33
CA LEU A 95 -7.21 8.03 -1.24
C LEU A 95 -7.90 7.73 0.07
N PRO A 96 -7.22 7.24 1.11
CA PRO A 96 -7.83 7.21 2.43
C PRO A 96 -8.37 8.61 2.76
N ASP A 97 -9.56 8.68 3.33
CA ASP A 97 -10.11 9.94 3.84
C ASP A 97 -9.69 10.22 5.29
N PHE A 98 -8.94 9.28 5.89
CA PHE A 98 -8.41 9.33 7.25
C PHE A 98 -9.49 9.29 8.34
N GLU A 99 -10.70 8.85 7.98
CA GLU A 99 -11.80 8.59 8.90
C GLU A 99 -12.29 7.13 8.80
N GLY A 100 -11.60 6.33 7.98
CA GLY A 100 -11.93 4.93 7.68
C GLY A 100 -12.76 4.75 6.42
N GLY A 101 -12.63 5.65 5.46
CA GLY A 101 -13.19 5.55 4.11
C GLY A 101 -12.19 5.98 3.05
N PHE A 102 -12.71 6.29 1.86
CA PHE A 102 -11.90 6.70 0.73
C PHE A 102 -12.51 7.88 -0.03
N SER A 103 -11.65 8.65 -0.68
CA SER A 103 -12.02 9.68 -1.63
C SER A 103 -12.88 9.14 -2.78
N PRO A 104 -13.57 10.01 -3.53
CA PRO A 104 -14.06 9.66 -4.86
C PRO A 104 -12.93 9.10 -5.75
N LYS A 105 -13.31 8.26 -6.71
CA LYS A 105 -12.36 7.60 -7.63
C LYS A 105 -11.55 8.64 -8.42
N MET A 106 -10.24 8.40 -8.54
CA MET A 106 -9.32 9.18 -9.37
C MET A 106 -8.76 8.28 -10.47
N GLN A 107 -8.94 8.63 -11.74
CA GLN A 107 -8.30 7.90 -12.85
C GLN A 107 -6.78 8.08 -12.77
N LEU A 108 -6.03 6.97 -12.91
CA LEU A 108 -4.58 6.97 -12.98
C LEU A 108 -4.11 6.77 -14.42
N ASP A 109 -4.19 5.53 -14.90
CA ASP A 109 -3.69 5.10 -16.21
C ASP A 109 -4.72 4.28 -16.97
N GLU A 110 -4.52 4.21 -18.28
CA GLU A 110 -5.18 3.26 -19.18
C GLU A 110 -4.18 2.18 -19.62
N GLY A 111 -4.65 1.17 -20.38
CA GLY A 111 -3.77 0.15 -20.97
C GLY A 111 -3.15 -0.86 -19.99
N GLN A 112 -3.59 -0.89 -18.73
CA GLN A 112 -3.13 -1.84 -17.72
C GLN A 112 -3.74 -3.24 -17.88
N GLY A 113 -4.30 -3.59 -19.04
CA GLY A 113 -4.89 -4.90 -19.32
C GLY A 113 -3.87 -6.05 -19.23
N GLY A 114 -2.59 -5.75 -19.46
CA GLY A 114 -1.47 -6.69 -19.30
C GLY A 114 -0.97 -6.86 -17.86
N LEU A 115 -1.48 -6.08 -16.89
CA LEU A 115 -1.08 -6.23 -15.48
C LEU A 115 -1.74 -7.47 -14.87
N LYS A 116 -0.93 -8.36 -14.32
CA LYS A 116 -1.36 -9.57 -13.61
C LYS A 116 -1.49 -9.32 -12.11
N ASN A 117 -0.62 -8.50 -11.53
CA ASN A 117 -0.75 -8.02 -10.15
C ASN A 117 0.04 -6.71 -9.91
N GLY A 118 -0.31 -5.98 -8.86
CA GLY A 118 0.44 -4.84 -8.34
C GLY A 118 0.66 -4.97 -6.83
N ALA A 119 1.73 -4.36 -6.31
CA ALA A 119 1.96 -4.20 -4.87
C ALA A 119 2.71 -2.90 -4.60
N GLN A 120 2.07 -2.00 -3.85
CA GLN A 120 2.69 -0.72 -3.45
C GLN A 120 3.77 -0.97 -2.41
N VAL A 121 4.79 -0.10 -2.38
CA VAL A 121 5.93 -0.25 -1.47
C VAL A 121 6.39 1.12 -0.96
N ASP A 122 6.72 1.16 0.33
CA ASP A 122 7.44 2.25 0.99
C ASP A 122 8.89 1.76 1.20
N ASN A 123 9.83 2.41 0.51
CA ASN A 123 11.23 2.00 0.47
C ASN A 123 12.09 2.80 1.45
N ASP A 124 11.65 3.98 1.87
CA ASP A 124 12.38 4.83 2.81
C ASP A 124 11.78 4.88 4.22
N ALA A 125 10.67 4.17 4.42
CA ALA A 125 9.94 4.02 5.67
C ALA A 125 9.44 5.37 6.22
N ASP A 126 8.94 6.24 5.34
CA ASP A 126 8.30 7.50 5.73
C ASP A 126 6.78 7.38 5.93
N GLY A 127 6.21 6.20 5.70
CA GLY A 127 4.79 5.89 5.83
C GLY A 127 4.01 6.12 4.53
N VAL A 128 4.66 6.54 3.45
CA VAL A 128 4.05 6.85 2.16
C VAL A 128 4.60 5.91 1.09
N ALA A 129 3.76 5.51 0.13
CA ALA A 129 4.23 4.67 -0.96
C ALA A 129 5.21 5.44 -1.86
N ASP A 130 6.37 4.84 -2.09
CA ASP A 130 7.41 5.32 -3.00
C ASP A 130 7.24 4.82 -4.43
N GLY A 131 6.52 3.71 -4.60
CA GLY A 131 6.32 3.11 -5.90
C GLY A 131 5.46 1.85 -5.90
N LEU A 132 5.43 1.22 -7.06
CA LEU A 132 4.62 0.06 -7.35
C LEU A 132 5.45 -1.06 -7.97
N TRP A 133 5.45 -2.24 -7.36
CA TRP A 133 5.86 -3.47 -8.03
C TRP A 133 4.76 -3.91 -8.99
N LYS A 134 5.09 -4.04 -10.27
CA LYS A 134 4.17 -4.43 -11.35
C LYS A 134 4.62 -5.73 -11.96
N TRP A 135 3.73 -6.72 -11.94
CA TRP A 135 3.94 -8.01 -12.58
C TRP A 135 2.96 -8.16 -13.73
N ASP A 136 3.48 -8.29 -14.95
CA ASP A 136 2.66 -8.40 -16.15
C ASP A 136 2.34 -9.86 -16.53
N THR A 137 1.42 -10.03 -17.48
CA THR A 137 1.01 -11.35 -18.00
C THR A 137 2.11 -12.07 -18.79
N LYS A 138 3.14 -11.35 -19.27
CA LYS A 138 4.33 -11.93 -19.91
C LYS A 138 5.33 -12.47 -18.88
N GLY A 139 5.15 -12.16 -17.61
CA GLY A 139 6.02 -12.57 -16.52
C GLY A 139 7.20 -11.62 -16.28
N THR A 140 7.10 -10.38 -16.74
CA THR A 140 8.04 -9.30 -16.41
C THR A 140 7.66 -8.69 -15.07
N MET A 141 8.64 -8.50 -14.21
CA MET A 141 8.53 -7.66 -13.02
C MET A 141 9.22 -6.32 -13.25
N THR A 142 8.52 -5.26 -12.88
CA THR A 142 8.98 -3.88 -13.00
C THR A 142 8.68 -3.15 -11.70
N TYR A 143 9.64 -2.38 -11.21
CA TYR A 143 9.39 -1.35 -10.21
C TYR A 143 9.08 -0.03 -10.92
N GLU A 144 7.95 0.58 -10.58
CA GLU A 144 7.52 1.88 -11.06
C GLU A 144 7.55 2.88 -9.90
N PRO A 145 8.59 3.72 -9.79
CA PRO A 145 8.66 4.74 -8.76
C PRO A 145 7.62 5.84 -8.99
N TYR A 146 7.09 6.42 -7.91
CA TYR A 146 6.13 7.52 -7.94
C TYR A 146 6.80 8.90 -8.03
N VAL A 147 8.04 9.02 -7.55
CA VAL A 147 8.79 10.29 -7.59
C VAL A 147 9.88 10.29 -8.65
N GLU A 148 10.57 9.17 -8.84
CA GLU A 148 11.59 9.02 -9.88
C GLU A 148 10.91 8.75 -11.25
N LEU A 149 11.52 9.24 -12.33
CA LEU A 149 10.87 9.23 -13.64
C LEU A 149 11.10 7.96 -14.46
N GLU A 150 11.98 7.06 -14.01
CA GLU A 150 12.36 5.86 -14.75
C GLU A 150 11.97 4.57 -14.04
N ASN A 151 11.29 3.68 -14.79
CA ASN A 151 10.93 2.37 -14.30
C ASN A 151 12.16 1.47 -14.27
N THR A 152 12.31 0.67 -13.22
CA THR A 152 13.37 -0.34 -13.13
C THR A 152 12.81 -1.70 -13.48
N THR A 153 13.30 -2.32 -14.56
CA THR A 153 12.94 -3.72 -14.87
C THR A 153 13.76 -4.65 -13.97
N VAL A 154 13.07 -5.47 -13.18
CA VAL A 154 13.71 -6.47 -12.32
C VAL A 154 14.09 -7.71 -13.14
N GLY A 155 13.22 -8.13 -14.07
CA GLY A 155 13.48 -9.23 -15.00
C GLY A 155 12.24 -10.03 -15.38
N GLY A 156 12.44 -11.10 -16.17
CA GLY A 156 11.39 -12.04 -16.59
C GLY A 156 11.24 -13.25 -15.66
N GLY A 157 10.31 -14.16 -15.99
CA GLY A 157 10.11 -15.44 -15.28
C GLY A 157 9.18 -15.39 -14.07
N TRP A 158 8.59 -14.23 -13.77
CA TRP A 158 7.71 -14.05 -12.60
C TRP A 158 6.37 -14.79 -12.71
N ASN A 159 6.05 -15.32 -13.89
CA ASN A 159 4.93 -16.25 -14.09
C ASN A 159 5.05 -17.58 -13.34
N THR A 160 6.20 -17.87 -12.71
CA THR A 160 6.31 -18.95 -11.70
C THR A 160 5.42 -18.70 -10.47
N TYR A 161 5.07 -17.45 -10.18
CA TYR A 161 4.23 -17.07 -9.05
C TYR A 161 2.76 -17.01 -9.46
N ASN A 162 1.86 -17.21 -8.48
CA ASN A 162 0.42 -17.02 -8.60
C ASN A 162 -0.11 -15.94 -7.65
N THR A 163 0.72 -15.44 -6.74
CA THR A 163 0.39 -14.37 -5.79
C THR A 163 1.67 -13.61 -5.48
N LEU A 164 1.59 -12.29 -5.48
CA LEU A 164 2.65 -11.38 -5.03
C LEU A 164 2.04 -10.34 -4.07
N LEU A 165 2.77 -9.94 -3.05
CA LEU A 165 2.39 -8.82 -2.17
C LEU A 165 3.65 -8.21 -1.54
N SER A 166 3.59 -6.92 -1.21
CA SER A 166 4.64 -6.23 -0.46
C SER A 166 4.09 -5.87 0.92
N PRO A 167 4.46 -6.60 1.98
CA PRO A 167 3.89 -6.41 3.30
C PRO A 167 4.59 -5.32 4.13
N GLY A 168 5.56 -4.61 3.57
CA GLY A 168 6.54 -3.81 4.32
C GLY A 168 7.83 -4.59 4.57
N ASN A 169 8.60 -4.19 5.57
CA ASN A 169 9.90 -4.77 5.89
C ASN A 169 9.77 -6.02 6.77
N LEU A 170 9.96 -7.22 6.19
CA LEU A 170 9.95 -8.50 6.90
C LEU A 170 11.35 -8.96 7.29
N GLY A 171 12.35 -8.58 6.51
CA GLY A 171 13.70 -9.12 6.57
C GLY A 171 14.73 -8.29 7.32
N GLY A 172 14.37 -7.07 7.71
CA GLY A 172 15.22 -6.11 8.44
C GLY A 172 16.17 -5.30 7.56
N ALA A 173 16.14 -5.46 6.24
CA ALA A 173 16.86 -4.60 5.30
C ALA A 173 15.98 -3.38 5.04
N GLY A 174 16.45 -2.16 5.26
CA GLY A 174 15.63 -0.94 5.51
C GLY A 174 14.62 -0.44 4.44
N ALA A 175 14.16 -1.28 3.50
CA ALA A 175 13.13 -1.01 2.52
C ALA A 175 12.02 -2.09 2.57
N GLY A 176 10.88 -1.85 1.92
CA GLY A 176 9.82 -2.85 1.82
C GLY A 176 10.22 -4.08 0.99
N ASP A 177 9.81 -5.26 1.47
CA ASP A 177 10.12 -6.54 0.86
C ASP A 177 9.00 -7.03 -0.07
N LEU A 178 9.27 -8.07 -0.86
CA LEU A 178 8.30 -8.72 -1.74
C LEU A 178 8.16 -10.20 -1.40
N LEU A 179 6.93 -10.65 -1.19
CA LEU A 179 6.57 -12.05 -1.07
C LEU A 179 6.01 -12.57 -2.39
N GLY A 180 6.40 -13.79 -2.76
CA GLY A 180 5.85 -14.49 -3.91
C GLY A 180 5.53 -15.94 -3.61
N ARG A 181 4.29 -16.36 -3.89
CA ARG A 181 3.87 -17.75 -3.78
C ARG A 181 3.83 -18.41 -5.15
N ASP A 182 4.53 -19.53 -5.29
CA ASP A 182 4.56 -20.30 -6.54
C ASP A 182 3.30 -21.18 -6.71
N SER A 183 3.15 -21.76 -7.89
CA SER A 183 2.04 -22.67 -8.20
C SER A 183 2.05 -23.98 -7.39
N SER A 184 3.19 -24.35 -6.80
CA SER A 184 3.32 -25.52 -5.92
C SER A 184 3.00 -25.17 -4.46
N GLY A 185 2.70 -23.91 -4.15
CA GLY A 185 2.40 -23.47 -2.80
C GLY A 185 3.63 -23.24 -1.92
N ASN A 186 4.80 -23.01 -2.51
CA ASN A 186 5.96 -22.51 -1.79
C ASN A 186 5.92 -20.98 -1.73
N LEU A 187 6.17 -20.42 -0.55
CA LEU A 187 6.32 -18.98 -0.36
C LEU A 187 7.79 -18.61 -0.37
N TYR A 188 8.11 -17.57 -1.12
CA TYR A 188 9.45 -17.00 -1.20
C TYR A 188 9.43 -15.53 -0.78
N LEU A 189 10.52 -15.10 -0.16
CA LEU A 189 10.78 -13.73 0.24
C LEU A 189 11.93 -13.16 -0.60
N TYR A 190 11.74 -11.94 -1.09
CA TYR A 190 12.73 -11.12 -1.75
C TYR A 190 12.95 -9.87 -0.91
N LEU A 191 14.19 -9.60 -0.51
CA LEU A 191 14.49 -8.38 0.22
C LEU A 191 14.60 -7.19 -0.72
N GLY A 192 14.04 -6.06 -0.30
CA GLY A 192 14.11 -4.80 -1.02
C GLY A 192 15.47 -4.11 -0.84
N TYR A 193 16.05 -3.60 -1.93
CA TYR A 193 17.21 -2.70 -1.86
C TYR A 193 16.82 -1.22 -1.78
N GLY A 194 15.52 -0.89 -1.81
CA GLY A 194 15.02 0.50 -1.85
C GLY A 194 15.26 1.24 -3.18
N THR A 195 15.85 0.57 -4.18
CA THR A 195 16.27 1.16 -5.47
C THR A 195 15.54 0.51 -6.65
N GLY A 196 14.36 -0.07 -6.40
CA GLY A 196 13.63 -0.86 -7.40
C GLY A 196 14.28 -2.21 -7.76
N LYS A 197 15.24 -2.66 -6.96
CA LYS A 197 15.91 -3.96 -7.09
C LYS A 197 15.59 -4.85 -5.90
N LEU A 198 15.66 -6.16 -6.13
CA LEU A 198 15.41 -7.20 -5.15
C LEU A 198 16.62 -8.14 -5.00
N THR A 199 16.77 -8.78 -3.85
CA THR A 199 17.75 -9.85 -3.65
C THR A 199 17.41 -11.11 -4.46
N SER A 200 18.29 -12.11 -4.41
CA SER A 200 17.86 -13.48 -4.67
C SER A 200 16.79 -13.90 -3.67
N ARG A 201 15.86 -14.75 -4.11
CA ARG A 201 14.76 -15.21 -3.29
C ARG A 201 15.21 -16.16 -2.18
N TYR A 202 14.62 -16.03 -1.01
CA TYR A 202 14.72 -16.98 0.10
C TYR A 202 13.45 -17.82 0.17
N LEU A 203 13.58 -19.15 0.32
CA LEU A 203 12.42 -20.01 0.54
C LEU A 203 11.95 -19.87 1.98
N VAL A 204 10.77 -19.28 2.17
CA VAL A 204 10.12 -19.21 3.49
C VAL A 204 9.62 -20.59 3.89
N GLY A 205 9.04 -21.33 2.94
CA GLY A 205 8.60 -22.71 3.14
C GLY A 205 7.47 -23.15 2.21
N GLY A 206 7.12 -24.43 2.28
CA GLY A 206 5.99 -25.02 1.55
C GLY A 206 4.65 -24.90 2.29
N GLY A 207 3.58 -25.43 1.68
CA GLY A 207 2.26 -25.54 2.31
C GLY A 207 1.38 -24.28 2.25
N TRP A 208 1.86 -23.20 1.63
CA TRP A 208 1.09 -21.97 1.44
C TRP A 208 0.01 -22.07 0.36
N GLY A 209 -0.02 -23.18 -0.39
CA GLY A 209 -1.10 -23.53 -1.32
C GLY A 209 -2.46 -23.75 -0.63
N GLN A 210 -2.48 -23.96 0.69
CA GLN A 210 -3.73 -24.08 1.47
C GLN A 210 -4.52 -22.77 1.59
N TYR A 211 -3.89 -21.64 1.28
CA TYR A 211 -4.48 -20.31 1.42
C TYR A 211 -5.08 -19.82 0.11
N THR A 212 -6.25 -19.21 0.16
CA THR A 212 -6.93 -18.62 -0.99
C THR A 212 -6.64 -17.13 -1.16
N ALA A 213 -6.17 -16.46 -0.12
CA ALA A 213 -5.75 -15.05 -0.16
C ALA A 213 -4.63 -14.81 0.86
N LEU A 214 -3.72 -13.90 0.51
CA LEU A 214 -2.69 -13.34 1.38
C LEU A 214 -2.81 -11.82 1.29
N ALA A 215 -2.77 -11.14 2.43
CA ALA A 215 -2.80 -9.68 2.51
C ALA A 215 -1.99 -9.21 3.72
N GLY A 216 -1.41 -8.04 3.64
CA GLY A 216 -0.62 -7.42 4.71
C GLY A 216 0.15 -6.24 4.13
N ASN A 217 0.31 -5.19 4.93
CA ASN A 217 1.01 -3.98 4.57
C ASN A 217 1.27 -3.16 5.84
N GLY A 218 2.35 -3.51 6.57
CA GLY A 218 2.73 -2.94 7.86
C GLY A 218 2.39 -3.83 9.06
N ASP A 219 2.39 -3.22 10.25
CA ASP A 219 2.26 -3.86 11.55
C ASP A 219 0.80 -3.87 12.02
N LEU A 220 0.25 -5.09 12.16
CA LEU A 220 -1.12 -5.29 12.64
C LEU A 220 -1.15 -5.55 14.14
N THR A 221 -0.03 -6.01 14.70
CA THR A 221 0.07 -6.46 16.08
C THR A 221 0.66 -5.46 17.05
N GLY A 222 1.14 -4.32 16.56
CA GLY A 222 1.72 -3.23 17.34
C GLY A 222 3.10 -3.56 17.90
N ASP A 223 3.82 -4.54 17.33
CA ASP A 223 5.15 -4.97 17.79
C ASP A 223 6.32 -4.38 16.99
N GLY A 224 6.01 -3.47 16.07
CA GLY A 224 6.93 -2.73 15.21
C GLY A 224 7.40 -3.49 13.97
N LYS A 225 6.75 -4.61 13.61
CA LYS A 225 7.15 -5.46 12.48
C LYS A 225 6.01 -5.70 11.52
N ALA A 226 6.35 -5.84 10.23
CA ALA A 226 5.38 -6.16 9.21
C ALA A 226 4.72 -7.53 9.45
N ASP A 227 3.39 -7.56 9.42
CA ASP A 227 2.58 -8.76 9.59
C ASP A 227 1.84 -9.09 8.29
N ILE A 228 1.40 -10.35 8.16
CA ILE A 228 0.42 -10.72 7.12
C ILE A 228 -0.74 -11.51 7.71
N VAL A 229 -1.85 -11.50 6.99
CA VAL A 229 -2.96 -12.42 7.18
C VAL A 229 -3.10 -13.35 5.98
N ALA A 230 -3.52 -14.58 6.26
CA ALA A 230 -3.73 -15.63 5.27
C ALA A 230 -5.09 -16.30 5.47
N ARG A 231 -5.91 -16.32 4.42
CA ARG A 231 -7.23 -16.96 4.47
C ARG A 231 -7.15 -18.39 3.94
N GLY A 232 -7.51 -19.37 4.78
CA GLY A 232 -7.64 -20.78 4.39
C GLY A 232 -8.80 -21.04 3.43
N GLY A 233 -8.79 -22.19 2.76
CA GLY A 233 -9.91 -22.61 1.89
C GLY A 233 -11.25 -22.77 2.64
N ASP A 234 -11.19 -23.10 3.92
CA ASP A 234 -12.33 -23.18 4.84
C ASP A 234 -12.88 -21.81 5.29
N GLY A 235 -12.23 -20.71 4.90
CA GLY A 235 -12.58 -19.36 5.32
C GLY A 235 -12.08 -18.99 6.70
N THR A 236 -11.19 -19.78 7.30
CA THR A 236 -10.45 -19.38 8.50
C THR A 236 -9.41 -18.32 8.12
N LEU A 237 -9.34 -17.22 8.87
CA LEU A 237 -8.26 -16.24 8.75
C LEU A 237 -7.19 -16.50 9.81
N TRP A 238 -5.95 -16.52 9.36
CA TRP A 238 -4.77 -16.73 10.17
C TRP A 238 -3.91 -15.48 10.15
N LEU A 239 -3.41 -15.08 11.32
CA LEU A 239 -2.36 -14.07 11.49
C LEU A 239 -1.00 -14.75 11.46
N TYR A 240 -0.08 -14.15 10.71
CA TYR A 240 1.34 -14.49 10.68
C TYR A 240 2.13 -13.27 11.13
N LYS A 241 2.60 -13.32 12.39
CA LYS A 241 3.39 -12.24 12.97
C LYS A 241 4.78 -12.18 12.36
N GLY A 242 5.22 -11.00 11.96
CA GLY A 242 6.58 -10.77 11.48
C GLY A 242 7.62 -10.97 12.57
N THR A 243 8.81 -11.46 12.21
CA THR A 243 9.94 -11.56 13.15
C THR A 243 11.01 -10.50 12.92
N GLY A 244 11.00 -9.84 11.76
CA GLY A 244 12.08 -8.95 11.31
C GLY A 244 13.35 -9.68 10.88
N ASN A 245 13.30 -11.02 10.75
CA ASN A 245 14.42 -11.85 10.35
C ASN A 245 14.05 -12.64 9.09
N TYR A 246 14.65 -12.29 7.95
CA TYR A 246 14.34 -12.92 6.67
C TYR A 246 14.52 -14.44 6.63
N LYS A 247 15.34 -15.02 7.51
CA LYS A 247 15.55 -16.48 7.58
C LYS A 247 14.40 -17.22 8.25
N ALA A 248 13.62 -16.52 9.06
CA ALA A 248 12.46 -17.03 9.76
C ALA A 248 11.41 -15.91 9.84
N PRO A 249 10.86 -15.44 8.70
CA PRO A 249 10.17 -14.15 8.61
C PRO A 249 8.87 -14.10 9.40
N PHE A 250 8.30 -15.25 9.75
CA PHE A 250 7.07 -15.33 10.54
C PHE A 250 7.19 -16.24 11.75
N GLU A 251 6.45 -15.88 12.80
CA GLU A 251 6.15 -16.77 13.91
C GLU A 251 5.12 -17.86 13.51
N GLY A 252 4.77 -18.72 14.47
CA GLY A 252 3.66 -19.66 14.31
C GLY A 252 2.33 -18.93 14.08
N ARG A 253 1.53 -19.41 13.12
CA ARG A 253 0.25 -18.78 12.79
C ARG A 253 -0.75 -18.83 13.94
N THR A 254 -1.52 -17.77 14.12
CA THR A 254 -2.62 -17.70 15.10
C THR A 254 -3.95 -17.58 14.39
N LYS A 255 -4.97 -18.34 14.81
CA LYS A 255 -6.32 -18.23 14.24
C LYS A 255 -6.98 -16.95 14.76
N ILE A 256 -7.45 -16.10 13.85
CA ILE A 256 -8.05 -14.79 14.20
C ILE A 256 -9.49 -14.63 13.71
N GLY A 257 -10.08 -15.67 13.13
CA GLY A 257 -11.52 -15.71 12.83
C GLY A 257 -11.91 -16.76 11.79
N GLY A 258 -13.21 -16.93 11.57
CA GLY A 258 -13.80 -17.75 10.51
C GLY A 258 -14.78 -16.94 9.66
N GLY A 259 -15.30 -17.54 8.58
CA GLY A 259 -16.31 -16.91 7.72
C GLY A 259 -15.73 -15.90 6.70
N TRP A 260 -14.41 -15.83 6.56
CA TRP A 260 -13.76 -14.89 5.63
C TRP A 260 -13.94 -15.23 4.15
N ASN A 261 -14.53 -16.39 3.85
CA ASN A 261 -15.01 -16.73 2.50
C ASN A 261 -16.19 -15.86 2.03
N THR A 262 -16.76 -15.02 2.90
CA THR A 262 -17.69 -13.96 2.48
C THR A 262 -17.05 -12.94 1.51
N TYR A 263 -15.72 -12.86 1.48
CA TYR A 263 -14.96 -11.94 0.63
C TYR A 263 -14.39 -12.65 -0.59
N ASN A 264 -14.37 -12.00 -1.75
CA ASN A 264 -13.68 -12.49 -2.95
C ASN A 264 -12.31 -11.82 -3.16
N ALA A 265 -12.00 -10.77 -2.40
CA ALA A 265 -10.67 -10.16 -2.34
C ALA A 265 -10.39 -9.65 -0.92
N LEU A 266 -9.14 -9.80 -0.49
CA LEU A 266 -8.58 -9.20 0.73
C LEU A 266 -7.37 -8.37 0.32
N VAL A 267 -7.29 -7.14 0.82
CA VAL A 267 -6.22 -6.18 0.51
C VAL A 267 -5.90 -5.39 1.78
N SER A 268 -4.64 -5.04 2.00
CA SER A 268 -4.26 -4.08 3.04
C SER A 268 -3.59 -2.89 2.37
N SER A 269 -4.14 -1.70 2.59
CA SER A 269 -3.59 -0.42 2.16
C SER A 269 -2.88 0.31 3.32
N GLY A 270 -2.60 -0.41 4.41
CA GLY A 270 -2.08 0.16 5.65
C GLY A 270 -3.16 0.80 6.52
N ASP A 271 -2.85 1.91 7.21
CA ASP A 271 -3.70 2.62 8.17
C ASP A 271 -4.66 3.60 7.45
N VAL A 272 -5.92 3.20 7.25
CA VAL A 272 -6.90 3.97 6.46
C VAL A 272 -7.55 5.07 7.28
N ASP A 273 -7.55 4.96 8.62
CA ASP A 273 -8.20 5.91 9.53
C ASP A 273 -7.24 6.69 10.46
N LEU A 274 -5.93 6.51 10.27
CA LEU A 274 -4.84 7.15 11.02
C LEU A 274 -4.91 6.92 12.52
N ASP A 275 -5.38 5.75 12.93
CA ASP A 275 -5.42 5.39 14.35
C ASP A 275 -4.07 4.81 14.86
N GLY A 276 -3.09 4.68 13.98
CA GLY A 276 -1.75 4.16 14.24
C GLY A 276 -1.68 2.64 14.17
N THR A 277 -2.57 2.01 13.41
CA THR A 277 -2.60 0.55 13.23
C THR A 277 -3.01 0.21 11.80
N THR A 278 -2.48 -0.88 11.25
CA THR A 278 -2.82 -1.27 9.87
C THR A 278 -4.20 -1.92 9.76
N ASP A 279 -4.89 -1.61 8.68
CA ASP A 279 -6.23 -2.09 8.41
C ASP A 279 -6.27 -3.19 7.35
N LEU A 280 -7.42 -3.87 7.30
CA LEU A 280 -7.74 -4.84 6.25
C LEU A 280 -9.05 -4.48 5.54
N LEU A 281 -9.00 -4.55 4.22
CA LEU A 281 -10.14 -4.36 3.34
C LEU A 281 -10.62 -5.71 2.81
N GLY A 282 -11.93 -5.90 2.85
CA GLY A 282 -12.61 -7.04 2.24
C GLY A 282 -13.61 -6.59 1.20
N ARG A 283 -13.47 -7.06 -0.05
CA ARG A 283 -14.52 -6.93 -1.06
C ARG A 283 -15.38 -8.18 -1.07
N ASP A 284 -16.68 -8.03 -0.90
CA ASP A 284 -17.60 -9.15 -0.97
C ASP A 284 -18.00 -9.50 -2.42
N ALA A 285 -18.70 -10.63 -2.58
CA ALA A 285 -19.13 -11.10 -3.89
C ALA A 285 -20.13 -10.16 -4.60
N ALA A 286 -20.92 -9.39 -3.82
CA ALA A 286 -21.82 -8.37 -4.35
C ALA A 286 -21.09 -7.08 -4.78
N GLY A 287 -19.80 -6.97 -4.44
CA GLY A 287 -18.97 -5.82 -4.77
C GLY A 287 -19.09 -4.68 -3.76
N ALA A 288 -19.58 -4.93 -2.55
CA ALA A 288 -19.43 -3.97 -1.46
C ALA A 288 -18.01 -4.06 -0.86
N LEU A 289 -17.52 -2.93 -0.36
CA LEU A 289 -16.22 -2.82 0.29
C LEU A 289 -16.42 -2.65 1.80
N TRP A 290 -15.65 -3.42 2.56
CA TRP A 290 -15.70 -3.46 4.01
C TRP A 290 -14.32 -3.17 4.59
N LEU A 291 -14.27 -2.37 5.65
CA LEU A 291 -13.07 -2.06 6.42
C LEU A 291 -13.09 -2.83 7.74
N TYR A 292 -11.98 -3.49 8.05
CA TYR A 292 -11.65 -4.02 9.36
C TYR A 292 -10.54 -3.18 9.94
N LYS A 293 -10.90 -2.33 10.90
CA LYS A 293 -9.95 -1.45 11.56
C LYS A 293 -9.01 -2.26 12.45
N GLY A 294 -7.73 -1.99 12.35
CA GLY A 294 -6.69 -2.56 13.20
C GLY A 294 -6.90 -2.21 14.68
N THR A 295 -6.16 -2.91 15.53
CA THR A 295 -6.15 -2.65 16.97
C THR A 295 -4.74 -2.58 17.54
N GLY A 296 -3.71 -2.98 16.79
CA GLY A 296 -2.35 -3.13 17.30
C GLY A 296 -2.27 -4.21 18.38
N ASN A 297 -3.11 -5.25 18.31
CA ASN A 297 -3.15 -6.32 19.29
C ASN A 297 -3.39 -7.69 18.65
N ALA A 298 -2.38 -8.55 18.67
CA ALA A 298 -2.43 -9.89 18.09
C ALA A 298 -3.59 -10.78 18.60
N ALA A 299 -4.03 -10.60 19.84
CA ALA A 299 -5.10 -11.41 20.43
C ALA A 299 -6.50 -11.00 19.93
N SER A 300 -6.65 -9.77 19.43
CA SER A 300 -7.91 -9.24 18.93
C SER A 300 -7.66 -8.24 17.79
N PRO A 301 -7.07 -8.68 16.66
CA PRO A 301 -6.42 -7.80 15.70
C PRO A 301 -7.35 -6.79 15.02
N TYR A 302 -8.65 -7.10 14.93
CA TYR A 302 -9.61 -6.23 14.24
C TYR A 302 -10.81 -5.85 15.10
N LYS A 303 -11.27 -4.61 14.92
CA LYS A 303 -12.60 -4.14 15.36
C LYS A 303 -13.71 -4.75 14.49
N PRO A 304 -14.99 -4.64 14.89
CA PRO A 304 -16.11 -5.00 14.02
C PRO A 304 -16.05 -4.27 12.67
N ARG A 305 -16.34 -5.00 11.59
CA ARG A 305 -16.28 -4.44 10.23
C ARG A 305 -17.26 -3.30 10.01
N VAL A 306 -16.85 -2.33 9.19
CA VAL A 306 -17.70 -1.24 8.70
C VAL A 306 -17.85 -1.36 7.19
N LYS A 307 -19.06 -1.18 6.67
CA LYS A 307 -19.28 -1.08 5.22
C LYS A 307 -18.90 0.33 4.77
N ILE A 308 -17.92 0.41 3.87
CA ILE A 308 -17.36 1.69 3.40
C ILE A 308 -17.59 1.92 1.90
N GLY A 309 -18.09 0.91 1.19
CA GLY A 309 -18.53 1.03 -0.19
C GLY A 309 -19.77 0.18 -0.44
N ASN A 310 -20.86 0.78 -0.93
CA ASN A 310 -22.14 0.10 -1.08
C ASN A 310 -22.18 -0.96 -2.20
N GLY A 311 -21.33 -0.83 -3.22
CA GLY A 311 -21.32 -1.69 -4.40
C GLY A 311 -20.38 -1.19 -5.49
N GLY A 312 -20.26 -1.95 -6.59
CA GLY A 312 -19.48 -1.56 -7.78
C GLY A 312 -17.99 -1.88 -7.72
N TRP A 313 -17.45 -2.29 -6.57
CA TRP A 313 -16.03 -2.66 -6.44
C TRP A 313 -15.68 -3.95 -7.18
N ASN A 314 -16.67 -4.75 -7.58
CA ASN A 314 -16.53 -5.91 -8.45
C ASN A 314 -16.24 -5.55 -9.92
N THR A 315 -16.25 -4.27 -10.28
CA THR A 315 -15.73 -3.78 -11.57
C THR A 315 -14.23 -4.05 -11.70
N TYR A 316 -13.51 -3.98 -10.58
CA TYR A 316 -12.06 -4.17 -10.52
C TYR A 316 -11.69 -5.65 -10.58
N ARG A 317 -10.82 -6.02 -11.52
CA ARG A 317 -10.22 -7.35 -11.53
C ARG A 317 -9.03 -7.45 -10.57
N LEU A 318 -8.35 -6.33 -10.30
CA LEU A 318 -7.26 -6.21 -9.34
C LEU A 318 -7.57 -5.11 -8.34
N LEU A 319 -7.24 -5.34 -7.07
CA LEU A 319 -7.25 -4.37 -5.98
C LEU A 319 -5.97 -4.58 -5.17
N PHE A 320 -5.21 -3.52 -4.90
CA PHE A 320 -3.93 -3.53 -4.17
C PHE A 320 -3.55 -2.12 -3.68
#